data_AF-A0A967IA87-F1
#
_entry.id   AF-A0A967IA87-F1
#
_cell.length_a   1.000
_cell.length_b   1.000
_cell.length_c   1.000
_cell.angle_alpha   90.00
_cell.angle_beta   90.00
_cell.angle_gamma   90.00
#
_symmetry.space_group_name_H-M   'P 1'
#
loop_
_entity.id
_entity.type
_entity.pdbx_description
1 polymer ?
#
loop_
_entity_poly.entity_id
_entity_poly.type
_entity_poly.pdbx_seq_one_letter_code
_entity_poly.pdbx_strand_id
1 'polypeptide(L)' 'KENILAALLAEQPDVVAFSVYLWNRRATLDLVDALAAARPQIRVVLGGPEVTYEEHDLFRRHPGLSAIIRGEGE' A
#
# COMPACT_ATOMS: atom_id res chain seq x y z
N LYS A 1 18.76 -4.14 -9.05
CA LYS A 1 17.62 -3.99 -8.11
C LYS A 1 16.39 -3.78 -8.97
N GLU A 2 15.52 -4.77 -9.05
CA GLU A 2 14.26 -4.66 -9.79
C GLU A 2 13.41 -3.52 -9.21
N ASN A 3 12.82 -2.72 -10.09
CA ASN A 3 11.92 -1.64 -9.73
C ASN A 3 10.52 -2.23 -9.51
N ILE A 4 10.17 -2.55 -8.26
CA ILE A 4 8.90 -3.18 -7.87
C ILE A 4 7.69 -2.40 -8.44
N LEU A 5 7.76 -1.07 -8.48
CA LEU A 5 6.72 -0.24 -9.08
C LEU A 5 6.50 -0.57 -10.56
N ALA A 6 7.58 -0.68 -11.34
CA ALA A 6 7.49 -0.99 -12.76
C ALA A 6 6.94 -2.40 -13.00
N ALA A 7 7.34 -3.37 -12.15
CA ALA A 7 6.81 -4.72 -12.20
C ALA A 7 5.29 -4.74 -11.93
N LEU A 8 4.84 -4.08 -10.86
CA LEU A 8 3.42 -3.99 -10.51
C LEU A 8 2.59 -3.30 -11.61
N LEU A 9 3.09 -2.21 -12.19
CA LEU A 9 2.38 -1.51 -13.26
C LEU A 9 2.28 -2.34 -14.56
N ALA A 10 3.30 -3.14 -14.86
CA ALA A 10 3.32 -4.00 -16.04
C ALA A 10 2.25 -5.11 -15.97
N GLU A 11 1.92 -5.58 -14.77
CA GLU A 11 0.84 -6.56 -14.57
C GLU A 11 -0.57 -5.96 -14.68
N GLN A 12 -0.68 -4.63 -14.74
CA GLN A 12 -1.94 -3.90 -14.85
C GLN A 12 -3.02 -4.34 -13.82
N PRO A 13 -2.68 -4.41 -12.52
CA PRO A 13 -3.61 -4.88 -11.50
C PRO A 13 -4.74 -3.89 -11.27
N ASP A 14 -5.92 -4.41 -10.95
CA ASP A 14 -7.02 -3.60 -10.42
C ASP A 14 -6.86 -3.30 -8.92
N VAL A 15 -6.19 -4.20 -8.20
CA VAL A 15 -5.98 -4.15 -6.75
C VAL A 15 -4.58 -4.64 -6.40
N VAL A 16 -3.90 -3.94 -5.50
CA VAL A 16 -2.62 -4.35 -4.91
C VAL A 16 -2.75 -4.37 -3.40
N ALA A 17 -2.38 -5.49 -2.77
CA ALA A 17 -2.39 -5.64 -1.32
C ALA A 17 -0.95 -5.80 -0.79
N PHE A 18 -0.62 -5.10 0.29
CA PHE A 18 0.66 -5.26 0.98
C PHE A 18 0.46 -5.64 2.45
N SER A 19 1.23 -6.62 2.92
CA SER A 19 1.40 -6.87 4.36
C SER A 19 2.51 -5.97 4.91
N VAL A 20 2.17 -5.14 5.89
CA VAL A 20 3.00 -4.08 6.44
C VAL A 20 3.50 -4.46 7.82
N TYR A 21 4.82 -4.56 7.91
CA TYR A 21 5.57 -4.85 9.13
C TYR A 21 6.53 -3.70 9.42
N LEU A 22 7.09 -3.68 10.64
CA LEU A 22 7.97 -2.61 11.11
C LEU A 22 9.14 -2.32 10.15
N TRP A 23 9.67 -3.38 9.50
CA TRP A 23 10.83 -3.33 8.62
C TRP A 23 10.51 -2.86 7.20
N ASN A 24 9.28 -3.01 6.72
CA ASN A 24 8.90 -2.62 5.35
C ASN A 24 7.94 -1.42 5.29
N ARG A 25 7.41 -0.93 6.42
CA ARG A 25 6.43 0.15 6.51
C ARG A 25 6.76 1.35 5.63
N ARG A 26 7.95 1.92 5.78
CA ARG A 26 8.34 3.12 5.00
C ARG A 26 8.39 2.83 3.51
N ALA A 27 9.05 1.74 3.11
CA ALA A 27 9.19 1.37 1.71
C ALA A 27 7.83 1.06 1.05
N THR A 28 6.92 0.41 1.77
CA THR A 28 5.57 0.13 1.29
C THR A 28 4.76 1.41 1.12
N LEU A 29 4.82 2.35 2.06
CA LEU A 29 4.09 3.62 1.95
C LEU A 29 4.61 4.49 0.80
N ASP A 30 5.94 4.58 0.63
CA ASP A 30 6.56 5.25 -0.51
C ASP A 30 6.09 4.63 -1.85
N LEU A 31 5.89 3.30 -1.87
CA LEU A 31 5.38 2.58 -3.04
C LEU A 31 3.88 2.83 -3.28
N VAL A 32 3.06 2.94 -2.23
CA VAL A 32 1.63 3.32 -2.33
C VAL A 32 1.50 4.68 -3.00
N ASP A 33 2.27 5.67 -2.54
CA ASP A 33 2.22 7.02 -3.11
C ASP A 33 2.68 7.03 -4.57
N ALA A 34 3.74 6.28 -4.89
CA ALA A 34 4.22 6.17 -6.25
C ALA A 34 3.23 5.46 -7.19
N LEU A 35 2.56 4.40 -6.71
CA LEU A 35 1.49 3.72 -7.45
C LEU A 35 0.31 4.65 -7.71
N ALA A 36 -0.13 5.39 -6.70
CA ALA A 36 -1.24 6.34 -6.82
C ALA A 36 -0.91 7.49 -7.79
N ALA A 37 0.33 7.98 -7.78
CA ALA A 37 0.78 9.01 -8.72
C ALA A 37 0.86 8.47 -10.17
N ALA A 38 1.29 7.23 -10.36
CA ALA A 38 1.42 6.63 -11.68
C ALA A 38 0.09 6.15 -12.26
N ARG A 39 -0.78 5.55 -11.45
CA ARG A 39 -2.07 4.99 -11.85
C ARG A 39 -3.08 5.05 -10.70
N PRO A 40 -3.79 6.18 -10.53
CA PRO A 40 -4.71 6.40 -9.40
C PRO A 40 -5.94 5.47 -9.41
N GLN A 41 -6.18 4.73 -10.50
CA GLN A 41 -7.26 3.76 -10.60
C GLN A 41 -6.96 2.43 -9.87
N ILE A 42 -5.68 2.15 -9.57
CA ILE A 42 -5.31 0.95 -8.80
C ILE A 42 -5.80 1.14 -7.37
N ARG A 43 -6.54 0.16 -6.85
CA ARG A 43 -6.92 0.14 -5.44
C ARG A 43 -5.78 -0.44 -4.61
N VAL A 44 -5.27 0.31 -3.66
CA VAL A 44 -4.20 -0.17 -2.77
C VAL A 44 -4.77 -0.50 -1.40
N VAL A 45 -4.46 -1.69 -0.91
CA VAL A 45 -4.91 -2.20 0.39
C VAL A 45 -3.70 -2.52 1.24
N LEU A 46 -3.72 -2.11 2.52
CA LEU A 46 -2.67 -2.46 3.47
C LEU A 46 -3.24 -3.36 4.56
N GLY A 47 -2.53 -4.43 4.89
CA GLY A 47 -2.71 -5.19 6.12
C GLY A 47 -1.42 -5.13 6.93
N GLY A 48 -1.40 -5.72 8.12
CA GLY A 48 -0.22 -5.87 8.96
C GLY A 48 -0.37 -5.13 10.30
N PRO A 49 0.29 -5.64 11.36
CA PRO A 49 0.07 -5.15 12.72
C PRO A 49 0.39 -3.65 12.86
N GLU A 50 1.27 -3.12 12.01
CA GLU A 50 1.73 -1.73 12.05
C GLU A 50 0.73 -0.72 11.47
N VAL A 51 -0.12 -1.10 10.52
CA VAL A 51 -1.13 -0.19 9.93
C VAL A 51 -2.42 -0.16 10.74
N THR A 52 -2.62 -1.18 11.58
CA THR A 52 -3.77 -1.31 12.46
C THR A 52 -3.78 -0.25 13.57
N TYR A 53 -2.65 0.32 14.01
CA TYR A 53 -2.62 1.29 15.11
C TYR A 53 -2.71 2.79 14.70
N GLU A 54 -2.40 3.14 13.44
CA GLU A 54 -2.25 4.54 12.99
C GLU A 54 -3.20 4.95 11.83
N GLU A 55 -4.27 4.18 11.62
CA GLU A 55 -5.13 4.29 10.43
C GLU A 55 -5.64 5.71 10.11
N HIS A 56 -6.01 6.49 11.12
CA HIS A 56 -6.68 7.78 10.94
C HIS A 56 -5.78 8.84 10.27
N ASP A 57 -4.47 8.74 10.46
CA ASP A 57 -3.50 9.65 9.85
C ASP A 57 -2.92 9.05 8.56
N LEU A 58 -3.02 7.74 8.36
CA LEU A 58 -2.51 7.06 7.17
C LEU A 58 -3.27 7.46 5.90
N PHE A 59 -4.60 7.42 5.90
CA PHE A 59 -5.39 7.85 4.74
C PHE A 59 -5.21 9.34 4.40
N ARG A 60 -4.93 10.18 5.40
CA ARG A 60 -4.65 11.61 5.18
C ARG A 60 -3.28 11.83 4.56
N ARG A 61 -2.26 11.10 5.02
CA ARG A 61 -0.89 11.18 4.52
C ARG A 61 -0.72 10.50 3.16
N HIS A 62 -1.49 9.45 2.90
CA HIS A 62 -1.41 8.60 1.71
C HIS A 62 -2.80 8.46 1.06
N PRO A 63 -3.26 9.47 0.30
CA PRO A 63 -4.61 9.48 -0.27
C PRO A 63 -4.83 8.39 -1.34
N GLY A 64 -3.76 7.75 -1.82
CA GLY A 64 -3.82 6.59 -2.70
C GLY A 64 -4.26 5.29 -2.01
N LEU A 65 -4.28 5.28 -0.68
CA LEU A 65 -4.70 4.13 0.10
C LEU A 65 -6.23 3.97 0.04
N SER A 66 -6.69 2.80 -0.42
CA SER A 66 -8.11 2.51 -0.59
C SER A 66 -8.72 1.83 0.64
N ALA A 67 -7.96 0.98 1.34
CA ALA A 67 -8.44 0.29 2.54
C ALA A 67 -7.29 -0.18 3.45
N ILE A 68 -7.60 -0.39 4.73
CA ILE A 68 -6.74 -1.10 5.68
C ILE A 68 -7.51 -2.33 6.19
N ILE A 69 -6.88 -3.51 6.13
CA ILE A 69 -7.41 -4.76 6.69
C ILE A 69 -6.92 -4.88 8.13
N ARG A 70 -7.83 -5.31 9.03
CA ARG A 70 -7.58 -5.52 10.46
C ARG A 70 -8.04 -6.91 10.90
N GLY A 71 -7.32 -7.53 11.83
CA GLY A 71 -7.70 -8.80 12.47
C GLY A 71 -6.94 -10.01 11.91
N GLU A 72 -7.35 -11.23 12.29
CA GLU A 72 -6.75 -12.46 11.72
C GLU A 72 -7.16 -12.65 10.26
N GLY A 73 -6.16 -12.66 9.37
CA GLY A 73 -6.33 -12.64 7.91
C GLY A 73 -5.36 -11.72 7.15
N GLU A 74 -4.33 -11.17 7.82
CA GLU A 74 -3.24 -10.34 7.26
C GLU A 74 -2.26 -11.06 6.32
#